data_AF-A0A937GSH9-F1
#
_entry.id   AF-A0A937GSH9-F1
#
_cell.length_a   1.000
_cell.length_b   1.000
_cell.length_c   1.000
_cell.angle_alpha   90.00
_cell.angle_beta   90.00
_cell.angle_gamma   90.00
#
_symmetry.space_group_name_H-M   'P 1'
#
loop_
_entity.id
_entity.type
_entity.pdbx_description
1 polymer ?
#
loop_
_entity_poly.entity_id
_entity_poly.type
_entity_poly.pdbx_seq_one_letter_code
_entity_poly.pdbx_strand_id
1 'polypeptide(L)' 'MAAMIDYIKDSFEELKNNVSWTERSELQRLVVIVLLFSVLFSLAIWGADTLLSKVIQFYFNLIG' A
#
# COMPACT_ATOMS: atom_id res chain seq x y z
N MET A 1 -6.15 -35.82 12.33
CA MET A 1 -6.06 -34.50 13.00
C MET A 1 -4.64 -34.19 13.47
N ALA A 2 -3.88 -35.16 14.01
CA ALA A 2 -2.44 -34.99 14.33
C ALA A 2 -1.58 -34.59 13.10
N ALA A 3 -1.79 -35.24 11.95
CA ALA A 3 -1.01 -34.99 10.73
C ALA A 3 -1.12 -33.55 10.16
N MET A 4 -2.24 -32.85 10.38
CA MET A 4 -2.40 -31.46 9.91
C MET A 4 -1.62 -30.48 10.80
N ILE A 5 -1.55 -30.76 12.11
CA ILE A 5 -0.83 -29.94 13.08
C ILE A 5 0.69 -30.08 12.85
N ASP A 6 1.16 -31.30 12.58
CA ASP A 6 2.56 -31.55 12.25
C ASP A 6 2.94 -30.91 10.91
N TYR A 7 2.10 -31.01 9.87
CA TYR A 7 2.34 -30.34 8.59
C TYR A 7 2.45 -28.81 8.70
N ILE A 8 1.60 -28.18 9.51
CA ILE A 8 1.67 -26.73 9.76
C ILE A 8 2.97 -26.36 10.48
N LYS A 9 3.41 -27.18 11.44
CA LYS A 9 4.67 -26.96 12.15
C LYS A 9 5.88 -27.12 11.24
N ASP A 10 5.94 -28.19 10.47
CA ASP A 10 7.02 -28.44 9.51
C ASP A 10 7.07 -27.34 8.45
N SER A 11 5.92 -26.91 7.91
CA SER A 11 5.85 -25.79 6.96
C SER A 11 6.33 -24.49 7.58
N PHE A 12 6.03 -24.22 8.86
CA PHE A 12 6.49 -23.01 9.54
C PHE A 12 8.01 -23.04 9.81
N GLU A 13 8.55 -24.21 10.10
CA GLU A 13 9.98 -24.43 10.31
C GLU A 13 10.77 -24.33 8.99
N GLU A 14 10.23 -24.87 7.90
CA GLU A 14 10.77 -24.71 6.54
C GLU A 14 10.73 -23.25 6.09
N LEU A 15 9.60 -22.57 6.27
CA LEU A 15 9.45 -21.15 5.90
C LEU A 15 10.33 -20.24 6.77
N LYS A 16 10.64 -20.62 8.01
CA LYS A 16 11.54 -19.82 8.85
C LYS A 16 13.01 -20.03 8.48
N ASN A 17 13.40 -21.27 8.15
CA ASN A 17 14.79 -21.64 7.93
C ASN A 17 15.26 -21.46 6.47
N ASN A 18 14.37 -21.57 5.48
CA ASN A 18 14.69 -21.43 4.05
C ASN A 18 14.19 -20.12 3.41
N VAL A 19 13.43 -19.28 4.13
CA VAL A 19 13.09 -17.94 3.63
C VAL A 19 14.10 -16.95 4.16
N SER A 20 14.84 -16.33 3.23
CA SER A 20 15.67 -15.17 3.50
C SER A 20 14.77 -13.97 3.78
N TRP A 21 14.41 -13.77 5.05
CA TRP A 21 13.79 -12.53 5.48
C TRP A 21 14.78 -11.38 5.27
N THR A 22 14.38 -10.36 4.50
CA THR A 22 15.14 -9.11 4.40
C THR A 22 15.32 -8.50 5.78
N GLU A 23 16.50 -7.93 6.05
CA GLU A 23 16.76 -7.29 7.32
C GLU A 23 15.72 -6.21 7.61
N ARG A 24 15.39 -6.03 8.90
CA ARG A 24 14.39 -5.06 9.35
C ARG A 24 14.72 -3.63 8.92
N SER A 25 16.01 -3.31 8.77
CA SER A 25 16.54 -2.06 8.25
C SER A 25 16.09 -1.79 6.81
N GLU A 26 16.15 -2.79 5.94
CA GLU A 26 15.77 -2.67 4.54
C GLU A 26 14.25 -2.60 4.37
N LEU A 27 13.52 -3.38 5.16
CA LEU A 27 12.06 -3.33 5.20
C LEU A 27 11.55 -1.95 5.61
N GLN A 28 12.14 -1.34 6.63
CA GLN A 28 11.79 0.01 7.05
C GLN A 28 12.08 1.04 5.96
N ARG A 29 13.24 0.95 5.29
CA ARG A 29 13.57 1.82 4.16
C ARG A 29 12.51 1.75 3.05
N LEU A 30 12.12 0.53 2.66
CA LEU A 30 11.09 0.31 1.64
C LEU A 30 9.73 0.88 2.08
N VAL A 31 9.32 0.65 3.32
CA VAL A 31 8.04 1.16 3.87
C VAL A 31 8.03 2.70 3.90
N VAL A 32 9.13 3.33 4.30
CA VAL A 32 9.24 4.80 4.33
C VAL A 32 9.11 5.38 2.92
N ILE A 33 9.74 4.77 1.92
CA ILE A 33 9.62 5.18 0.52
C ILE A 33 8.14 5.09 0.07
N VAL A 34 7.48 3.96 0.32
CA VAL A 34 6.06 3.78 -0.04
C VAL A 34 5.16 4.78 0.67
N LEU A 35 5.43 5.08 1.94
CA LEU A 35 4.67 6.04 2.73
C LEU A 35 4.80 7.46 2.14
N LEU A 36 6.01 7.87 1.76
CA LEU A 36 6.25 9.17 1.11
C LEU A 36 5.47 9.30 -0.20
N PHE A 37 5.53 8.28 -1.07
CA PHE A 37 4.78 8.29 -2.33
C PHE A 37 3.27 8.30 -2.10
N SER A 38 2.77 7.55 -1.11
CA SER A 38 1.34 7.53 -0.77
C SER A 38 0.83 8.91 -0.35
N VAL A 39 1.62 9.65 0.44
CA VAL A 39 1.28 11.03 0.84
C VAL A 39 1.29 11.98 -0.36
N LEU A 40 2.30 11.89 -1.23
CA LEU A 40 2.39 12.72 -2.44
C LEU A 40 1.22 12.44 -3.40
N PHE A 41 0.86 11.18 -3.63
CA PHE A 41 -0.28 10.83 -4.46
C PHE A 41 -1.61 11.27 -3.85
N SER A 42 -1.77 11.16 -2.53
CA SER A 42 -2.96 11.66 -1.84
C SER A 42 -3.13 13.18 -2.05
N LEU A 43 -2.06 13.96 -1.94
CA LEU A 43 -2.09 15.41 -2.23
C LEU A 43 -2.38 15.71 -3.70
N ALA A 44 -1.82 14.92 -4.62
CA ALA A 44 -2.07 15.07 -6.05
C ALA A 44 -3.54 14.79 -6.41
N ILE A 45 -4.13 13.74 -5.85
CA ILE A 45 -5.55 13.41 -6.02
C ILE A 45 -6.42 14.53 -5.46
N TRP A 46 -6.12 15.00 -4.24
CA TRP A 46 -6.85 16.12 -3.64
C TRP A 46 -6.81 17.39 -4.51
N GLY A 47 -5.65 17.69 -5.11
CA GLY A 47 -5.50 18.80 -6.05
C GLY A 47 -6.32 18.59 -7.32
N ALA A 48 -6.26 17.40 -7.91
CA ALA A 48 -7.04 17.05 -9.09
C ALA A 48 -8.55 17.15 -8.84
N ASP A 49 -9.04 16.60 -7.73
CA ASP A 49 -10.45 16.65 -7.33
C ASP A 49 -10.95 18.10 -7.18
N THR A 50 -10.13 18.96 -6.59
CA THR A 50 -10.44 20.38 -6.40
C THR A 50 -10.50 21.13 -7.73
N LEU A 51 -9.53 20.89 -8.62
CA LEU A 51 -9.48 21.51 -9.95
C LEU A 51 -10.66 21.08 -10.81
N LEU A 52 -10.94 19.77 -10.87
CA LEU A 52 -12.04 19.22 -11.64
C LEU A 52 -13.39 19.74 -11.13
N SER A 53 -13.59 19.78 -9.81
CA SER A 53 -14.83 20.30 -9.21
C SER A 53 -15.06 21.77 -9.59
N LYS A 54 -13.99 22.58 -9.63
CA LYS A 54 -14.08 24.00 -10.00
C LYS A 54 -14.42 24.18 -11.48
N VAL A 55 -13.79 23.41 -12.36
CA VAL A 55 -14.06 23.43 -13.81
C VAL A 55 -15.49 22.99 -14.10
N ILE A 56 -15.94 21.92 -13.44
CA ILE A 56 -17.30 21.40 -13.59
C ILE A 56 -18.32 22.43 -13.09
N GLN A 57 -18.12 23.02 -11.91
CA GLN A 57 -19.01 24.08 -11.40
C GLN A 57 -19.08 25.28 -12.35
N PHE A 58 -17.96 25.69 -12.94
CA PHE A 58 -17.93 26.78 -13.92
C PHE A 58 -18.74 26.44 -15.17
N TYR A 59 -18.59 25.21 -15.70
CA TYR A 59 -19.35 24.74 -16.85
C TYR A 59 -20.86 24.68 -16.58
N PHE A 60 -21.26 24.16 -15.41
CA PHE A 60 -22.67 24.11 -15.01
C PHE A 60 -23.28 25.50 -14.79
N ASN A 61 -22.53 26.45 -14.25
CA ASN A 61 -22.98 27.85 -14.09
C ASN A 61 -23.10 28.59 -15.42
N LEU A 62 -22.34 28.21 -16.45
CA LEU A 62 -22.43 28.82 -17.77
C LEU A 62 -23.63 28.30 -18.60
N ILE A 63 -24.10 27.09 -18.31
CA ILE A 63 -25.19 26.43 -19.07
C ILE A 63 -26.56 26.60 -18.39
N GLY A 64 -26.59 26.77 -17.07
CA GLY A 64 -27.81 27.16 -16.32
C GLY A 64 -28.01 28.66 -16.35
#